data_AF-A0A359MXY2-F1
#
_entry.id   AF-A0A359MXY2-F1
#
_cell.length_a   1.000
_cell.length_b   1.000
_cell.length_c   1.000
_cell.angle_alpha   90.00
_cell.angle_beta   90.00
_cell.angle_gamma   90.00
#
_symmetry.space_group_name_H-M   'P 1'
#
loop_
_entity.id
_entity.type
_entity.pdbx_description
1 polymer ?
#
loop_
_entity_poly.entity_id
_entity_poly.type
_entity_poly.pdbx_seq_one_letter_code
_entity_poly.pdbx_strand_id
1 'polypeptide(L)' 'MIPKMIGRFKMQSGKIINEIRDTPGQTVWQRDYYESVIRSQRELHNVRQYVMHNPKNWQGN' A
#
# COMPACT_ATOMS: atom_id res chain seq x y z
N MET A 1 -13.60 5.42 -9.29
CA MET A 1 -14.09 4.89 -8.00
C MET A 1 -12.96 4.31 -7.14
N ILE A 2 -12.11 3.44 -7.71
CA ILE A 2 -10.98 2.82 -7.00
C ILE A 2 -10.00 3.82 -6.36
N PRO A 3 -9.49 4.87 -7.06
CA PRO A 3 -8.55 5.82 -6.44
C PRO A 3 -9.12 6.53 -5.20
N LYS A 4 -10.41 6.90 -5.24
CA LYS A 4 -11.09 7.55 -4.12
C LYS A 4 -11.26 6.60 -2.92
N MET A 5 -11.54 5.33 -3.17
CA MET A 5 -11.65 4.31 -2.12
C MET A 5 -10.31 4.07 -1.43
N ILE A 6 -9.24 3.88 -2.21
CA ILE A 6 -7.88 3.69 -1.67
C ILE A 6 -7.39 4.93 -0.93
N GLY A 7 -7.65 6.13 -1.46
CA GLY A 7 -7.32 7.39 -0.78
C GLY A 7 -7.99 7.50 0.59
N ARG A 8 -9.30 7.26 0.68
CA ARG A 8 -10.03 7.26 1.97
C ARG A 8 -9.50 6.19 2.93
N PHE A 9 -9.24 4.98 2.42
CA PHE A 9 -8.69 3.90 3.23
C PHE A 9 -7.32 4.28 3.81
N LYS A 10 -6.37 4.73 2.97
CA LYS A 10 -5.03 5.13 3.41
C LYS A 10 -5.08 6.27 4.43
N MET A 11 -5.94 7.26 4.20
CA MET A 11 -6.12 8.39 5.11
C MET A 11 -6.65 7.95 6.48
N GLN A 12 -7.76 7.21 6.52
CA GLN A 12 -8.40 6.82 7.77
C GLN A 12 -7.54 5.83 8.56
N SER A 13 -7.02 4.79 7.91
CA SER A 13 -6.15 3.83 8.56
C SER A 13 -4.83 4.44 9.01
N GLY A 14 -4.23 5.34 8.23
CA GLY A 14 -3.00 6.05 8.60
C GLY A 14 -3.18 6.92 9.85
N LYS A 15 -4.31 7.63 9.95
CA LYS A 15 -4.66 8.41 11.15
C LYS A 15 -4.76 7.51 12.39
N ILE A 16 -5.54 6.43 12.31
CA ILE A 16 -5.73 5.49 13.42
C ILE A 16 -4.40 4.87 13.86
N ILE A 17 -3.56 4.44 12.91
CA ILE A 17 -2.25 3.85 13.20
C ILE A 17 -1.35 4.85 13.92
N ASN A 18 -1.33 6.10 13.48
CA ASN A 18 -0.51 7.14 14.11
C ASN A 18 -1.01 7.49 15.52
N GLU A 19 -2.31 7.49 15.76
CA GLU A 19 -2.87 7.67 17.11
C GLU A 19 -2.46 6.52 18.05
N ILE A 20 -2.55 5.27 17.58
CA ILE A 20 -2.13 4.09 18.36
C ILE A 20 -0.63 4.11 18.67
N ARG A 21 0.19 4.62 17.74
CA ARG A 21 1.65 4.65 17.85
C ARG A 21 2.21 5.90 18.56
N ASP A 22 1.35 6.86 18.88
CA ASP A 22 1.75 8.21 19.33
C ASP A 22 2.73 8.91 18.35
N THR A 23 2.47 8.75 17.05
CA THR A 23 3.27 9.33 15.97
C THR A 23 2.41 10.16 15.01
N PRO A 24 1.72 11.21 15.47
CA PRO A 24 0.86 12.03 14.62
C PRO A 24 1.66 12.65 13.46
N GLY A 25 1.07 12.65 12.26
CA GLY A 25 1.68 13.22 11.06
C GLY A 25 2.74 12.33 10.36
N GLN A 26 3.14 11.19 10.95
CA GLN A 26 4.06 10.27 10.29
C GLN A 26 3.39 9.56 9.10
N THR A 27 4.16 9.35 8.03
CA THR A 27 3.65 8.68 6.84
C THR A 27 3.62 7.17 7.08
N VAL A 28 2.41 6.60 7.10
CA VAL A 28 2.21 5.14 7.27
C VAL A 28 2.24 4.41 5.93
N TRP A 29 1.65 5.01 4.90
CA TRP A 29 1.47 4.38 3.59
C TRP A 29 2.43 4.94 2.55
N GLN A 30 2.85 4.09 1.62
CA GLN A 30 3.47 4.51 0.37
C GLN A 30 2.55 5.47 -0.39
N ARG A 31 3.11 6.47 -1.07
CA ARG A 31 2.37 7.48 -1.84
C ARG A 31 1.46 6.83 -2.89
N ASP A 32 2.04 5.99 -3.72
CA ASP A 32 1.33 5.33 -4.81
C ASP A 32 0.68 4.01 -4.38
N TYR A 33 -0.17 3.46 -5.24
CA TYR A 33 -0.80 2.17 -5.02
C TYR A 33 -0.76 1.36 -6.31
N TYR A 34 -0.60 0.05 -6.19
CA TYR A 34 -0.60 -0.88 -7.31
C TYR A 34 -1.99 -1.52 -7.44
N GLU A 35 -2.55 -1.48 -8.63
CA GLU A 35 -3.81 -2.17 -8.97
C GLU A 35 -3.59 -3.12 -10.15
N SER A 36 -4.13 -4.34 -10.06
CA SER A 36 -4.12 -5.31 -11.15
C SER A 36 -5.25 -6.33 -10.97
N VAL A 37 -5.92 -6.69 -12.07
CA VAL A 37 -6.95 -7.73 -12.07
C VAL A 37 -6.29 -9.07 -12.40
N ILE A 38 -6.25 -9.96 -11.41
CA ILE A 38 -5.63 -11.29 -11.56
C ILE A 38 -6.60 -12.22 -12.30
N ARG A 39 -6.18 -12.72 -13.47
CA ARG A 39 -6.94 -13.63 -14.34
C ARG A 39 -6.21 -14.94 -14.60
N SER A 40 -4.99 -15.09 -14.10
CA SER A 40 -4.16 -16.28 -14.27
C SER A 40 -3.26 -16.55 -13.07
N GLN A 41 -2.81 -17.80 -12.95
CA GLN A 41 -1.84 -18.20 -11.92
C GLN A 41 -0.49 -17.49 -12.06
N ARG A 42 -0.11 -17.15 -13.30
CA ARG A 42 1.12 -16.38 -13.58
C ARG A 42 1.01 -14.96 -13.03
N GLU A 43 -0.12 -14.28 -13.24
CA GLU A 43 -0.35 -12.94 -12.67
C GLU A 43 -0.39 -12.99 -11.15
N LEU A 44 -1.04 -14.00 -10.57
CA LEU A 44 -1.04 -14.21 -9.12
C LEU A 44 0.37 -14.40 -8.57
N HIS A 45 1.20 -15.20 -9.26
CA HIS A 45 2.61 -15.38 -8.89
C HIS A 45 3.35 -14.04 -8.91
N ASN A 46 3.20 -13.26 -9.98
CA ASN A 46 3.85 -11.95 -10.11
C ASN A 46 3.44 -10.96 -9.01
N VAL A 47 2.14 -10.89 -8.67
CA VAL A 47 1.65 -10.04 -7.58
C VAL A 47 2.24 -10.47 -6.23
N ARG A 48 2.34 -11.77 -5.97
CA ARG A 48 3.00 -12.29 -4.74
C ARG A 48 4.48 -11.91 -4.70
N GLN A 49 5.19 -12.07 -5.81
CA GLN A 49 6.58 -11.63 -5.91
C GLN A 49 6.69 -10.12 -5.66
N TYR A 50 5.82 -9.30 -6.24
CA TYR A 50 5.79 -7.87 -5.97
C TYR A 50 5.61 -7.56 -4.49
N VAL A 51 4.62 -8.14 -3.81
CA VAL A 51 4.38 -7.89 -2.37
C VAL A 51 5.59 -8.27 -1.51
N MET A 52 6.26 -9.39 -1.83
CA MET A 52 7.45 -9.83 -1.08
C MET A 52 8.67 -8.90 -1.25
N HIS A 53 8.85 -8.33 -2.44
CA HIS A 53 10.05 -7.55 -2.77
C HIS A 53 9.86 -6.04 -2.63
N ASN A 54 8.63 -5.53 -2.71
CA ASN A 54 8.31 -4.10 -2.67
C ASN A 54 8.71 -3.35 -1.38
N PRO A 55 8.93 -3.98 -0.20
CA PRO A 55 9.52 -3.27 0.93
C PRO A 55 10.97 -2.83 0.71
N LYS A 56 11.76 -3.59 -0.06
CA LYS A 56 13.20 -3.34 -0.29
C LYS A 56 13.45 -2.26 -1.33
N ASN A 57 12.56 -2.14 -2.31
CA ASN A 57 12.70 -1.17 -3.41
C ASN A 57 12.20 0.24 -3.03
N TRP A 58 11.64 0.42 -1.82
CA TRP A 58 11.11 1.71 -1.36
C TRP A 58 12.18 2.68 -0.87
N GLN A 59 13.35 2.21 -0.42
CA GLN A 59 14.45 3.08 0.02
C GLN A 59 15.29 3.65 -1.16
N GLY A 60 14.90 3.38 -2.40
CA GLY A 60 15.70 3.63 -3.60
C GLY A 60 15.28 4.84 -4.45
N ASN A 61 14.49 5.78 -3.92
CA ASN A 61 14.15 7.01 -4.64
C ASN A 61 14.04 8.22 -3.71
#